data_AF-A0A1I5IGZ6-F1
#
_entry.id   AF-A0A1I5IGZ6-F1
#
_cell.length_a   1.000
_cell.length_b   1.000
_cell.length_c   1.000
_cell.angle_alpha   90.00
_cell.angle_beta   90.00
_cell.angle_gamma   90.00
#
_symmetry.space_group_name_H-M   'P 1'
#
loop_
_entity.id
_entity.type
_entity.pdbx_description
1 polymer ?
#
loop_
_entity_poly.entity_id
_entity_poly.type
_entity_poly.pdbx_seq_one_letter_code
_entity_poly.pdbx_strand_id
1 'polypeptide(L)'
;MSLLEARVVPDRQGRGLSAALLQAARAAVRRLGYDDLFGPVRPTGKHLEPHTPMHAYVTRTRDDGLPEDPWLRVHVRLGGRVVRVCPVSMTIPGTLAEWREWTGLPLDRSGPAEVPGALVPVHVSAEHDAAVYVEPNVWVHHRL
;
A
#
# COMPACT_ATOMS: atom_id res chain seq x y z
N MET A 1 19.35 -0.68 -0.65
CA MET A 1 18.60 -0.23 -1.85
C MET A 1 17.10 -0.23 -1.57
N SER A 2 16.29 0.56 -2.28
CA SER A 2 14.82 0.49 -2.16
C SER A 2 14.12 0.20 -3.50
N LEU A 3 13.07 -0.63 -3.46
CA LEU A 3 12.15 -0.85 -4.57
C LEU A 3 11.01 0.16 -4.43
N LEU A 4 10.95 1.18 -5.27
CA LEU A 4 9.98 2.27 -5.15
C LEU A 4 8.57 1.85 -5.58
N GLU A 5 8.47 1.04 -6.64
CA GLU A 5 7.18 0.62 -7.20
C GLU A 5 7.30 -0.78 -7.82
N ALA A 6 6.22 -1.55 -7.69
CA ALA A 6 6.02 -2.80 -8.42
C ALA A 6 4.55 -2.91 -8.78
N ARG A 7 4.25 -2.95 -10.09
CA ARG A 7 2.88 -3.10 -10.58
C ARG A 7 2.77 -4.20 -11.62
N VAL A 8 1.65 -4.92 -11.53
CA VAL A 8 1.19 -5.88 -12.53
C VAL A 8 -0.16 -5.37 -13.03
N VAL A 9 -0.27 -5.20 -14.34
CA VAL A 9 -1.52 -4.75 -14.97
C VAL A 9 -2.67 -5.70 -14.64
N PRO A 10 -3.91 -5.20 -14.43
CA PRO A 10 -5.02 -6.00 -13.90
C PRO A 10 -5.31 -7.30 -14.65
N ASP A 11 -5.27 -7.28 -15.99
CA ASP A 11 -5.51 -8.42 -16.88
C ASP A 11 -4.44 -9.53 -16.80
N ARG A 12 -3.32 -9.25 -16.12
CA ARG A 12 -2.20 -10.17 -15.92
C ARG A 12 -2.04 -10.62 -14.47
N GLN A 13 -2.91 -10.19 -13.56
CA GLN A 13 -2.90 -10.63 -12.16
C GLN A 13 -3.26 -12.12 -12.03
N GLY A 14 -2.90 -12.74 -10.90
CA GLY A 14 -3.14 -14.16 -10.65
C GLY A 14 -2.21 -15.14 -11.38
N ARG A 15 -1.30 -14.65 -12.23
CA ARG A 15 -0.37 -15.47 -13.06
C ARG A 15 1.03 -15.65 -12.46
N GLY A 16 1.21 -15.37 -11.17
CA GLY A 16 2.52 -15.47 -10.50
C GLY A 16 3.54 -14.38 -10.85
N LEU A 17 3.18 -13.40 -11.69
CA LEU A 17 4.09 -12.34 -12.15
C LEU A 17 4.67 -11.49 -11.03
N SER A 18 3.91 -11.24 -9.96
CA SER A 18 4.38 -10.42 -8.85
C SER A 18 5.56 -11.07 -8.12
N ALA A 19 5.60 -12.41 -8.03
CA ALA A 19 6.72 -13.14 -7.46
C ALA A 19 7.93 -13.09 -8.40
N ALA A 20 7.73 -13.27 -9.71
CA ALA A 20 8.79 -13.17 -10.71
C ALA A 20 9.43 -11.77 -10.75
N LEU A 21 8.60 -10.72 -10.69
CA LEU A 21 9.06 -9.32 -10.60
C LEU A 21 9.93 -9.12 -9.37
N LEU A 22 9.47 -9.54 -8.18
CA LEU A 22 10.20 -9.34 -6.94
C LEU A 22 11.51 -10.15 -6.92
N GLN A 23 11.53 -11.37 -7.48
CA GLN A 23 12.77 -12.15 -7.65
C GLN A 23 13.75 -11.44 -8.58
N ALA A 24 13.29 -10.91 -9.71
CA ALA A 24 14.13 -10.18 -10.65
C ALA A 24 14.72 -8.91 -10.00
N ALA A 25 13.91 -8.17 -9.25
CA ALA A 25 14.36 -6.98 -8.50
C ALA A 25 15.44 -7.35 -7.47
N ARG A 26 15.22 -8.39 -6.66
CA ARG A 26 16.22 -8.89 -5.70
C ARG A 26 17.53 -9.30 -6.37
N ALA A 27 17.45 -10.01 -7.49
CA ALA A 27 18.63 -10.43 -8.26
C ALA A 27 19.38 -9.23 -8.84
N ALA A 28 18.67 -8.22 -9.35
CA ALA A 28 19.29 -6.98 -9.83
C ALA A 28 20.02 -6.23 -8.72
N VAL A 29 19.38 -6.09 -7.55
CA VAL A 29 19.99 -5.42 -6.39
C VAL A 29 21.22 -6.17 -5.87
N ARG A 30 21.18 -7.51 -5.83
CA ARG A 30 22.36 -8.35 -5.51
C ARG A 30 23.53 -8.11 -6.44
N ARG A 31 23.27 -8.05 -7.76
CA ARG A 31 24.33 -7.82 -8.76
C ARG A 31 25.01 -6.45 -8.62
N LEU A 32 24.33 -5.49 -8.00
CA LEU A 32 24.90 -4.18 -7.67
C LEU A 32 25.71 -4.19 -6.35
N GLY A 33 25.86 -5.35 -5.69
CA GLY A 33 26.65 -5.51 -4.47
C GLY A 33 25.94 -5.09 -3.18
N TYR A 34 24.61 -4.93 -3.20
CA TYR A 34 23.83 -4.65 -2.00
C TYR A 34 23.32 -5.93 -1.36
N ASP A 35 23.36 -5.96 -0.03
CA ASP A 35 22.83 -7.08 0.76
C ASP A 35 21.39 -6.87 1.24
N ASP A 36 20.86 -5.66 1.12
CA ASP A 36 19.57 -5.28 1.70
C ASP A 36 18.68 -4.54 0.70
N LEU A 37 17.45 -5.03 0.58
CA LEU A 37 16.37 -4.43 -0.20
C LEU A 37 15.17 -4.11 0.68
N PHE A 38 14.77 -2.85 0.70
CA PHE A 38 13.54 -2.40 1.36
C PHE A 38 12.48 -2.03 0.33
N GLY A 39 11.25 -2.52 0.52
CA GLY A 39 10.09 -2.13 -0.28
C GLY A 39 9.02 -1.50 0.60
N PRO A 40 8.52 -0.30 0.29
CA PRO A 40 7.25 0.17 0.81
C PRO A 40 6.14 -0.63 0.09
N VAL A 41 5.39 -1.39 0.86
CA VAL A 41 4.34 -2.27 0.36
C VAL A 41 2.99 -1.65 0.69
N ARG A 42 2.22 -1.37 -0.36
CA ARG A 42 0.81 -0.99 -0.30
C ARG A 42 -0.05 -2.25 -0.27
N PRO A 43 -0.65 -2.65 0.87
CA PRO A 43 -1.41 -3.89 0.94
C PRO A 43 -2.61 -3.84 -0.01
N THR A 44 -2.75 -4.87 -0.82
CA THR A 44 -3.75 -4.92 -1.90
C THR A 44 -5.19 -5.07 -1.40
N GLY A 45 -5.41 -5.77 -0.29
CA GLY A 45 -6.75 -5.98 0.26
C GLY A 45 -7.22 -4.89 1.21
N LYS A 46 -6.34 -4.01 1.68
CA LYS A 46 -6.65 -3.06 2.78
C LYS A 46 -7.78 -2.08 2.44
N HIS A 47 -7.95 -1.73 1.16
CA HIS A 47 -9.02 -0.84 0.71
C HIS A 47 -10.44 -1.41 0.93
N LEU A 48 -10.58 -2.71 1.16
CA LEU A 48 -11.86 -3.36 1.50
C LEU A 48 -12.26 -3.13 2.97
N GLU A 49 -11.33 -2.67 3.80
CA GLU A 49 -11.52 -2.46 5.23
C GLU A 49 -10.94 -1.09 5.65
N PRO A 50 -11.38 0.04 5.05
CA PRO A 50 -10.71 1.34 5.20
C PRO A 50 -10.61 1.82 6.65
N HIS A 51 -11.60 1.52 7.48
CA HIS A 51 -11.63 1.89 8.91
C HIS A 51 -10.79 0.99 9.82
N THR A 52 -10.36 -0.18 9.35
CA THR A 52 -9.45 -1.02 10.13
C THR A 52 -8.08 -0.31 10.23
N PRO A 53 -7.53 -0.09 11.44
CA PRO A 53 -6.19 0.47 11.58
C PRO A 53 -5.14 -0.39 10.87
N MET A 54 -4.23 0.24 10.13
CA MET A 54 -3.21 -0.49 9.35
C MET A 54 -2.38 -1.44 10.24
N HIS A 55 -2.05 -1.05 11.47
CA HIS A 55 -1.31 -1.92 12.40
C HIS A 55 -2.04 -3.22 12.73
N ALA A 56 -3.37 -3.17 12.87
CA ALA A 56 -4.19 -4.35 13.17
C ALA A 56 -4.40 -5.22 11.91
N TYR A 57 -4.49 -4.58 10.74
CA TYR A 57 -4.62 -5.26 9.46
C TYR A 57 -3.38 -6.12 9.13
N VAL A 58 -2.18 -5.55 9.27
CA VAL A 58 -0.93 -6.21 8.81
C VAL A 58 -0.48 -7.36 9.71
N THR A 59 -0.99 -7.44 10.94
CA THR A 59 -0.69 -8.52 11.89
C THR A 59 -1.52 -9.77 11.66
N ARG A 60 -2.57 -9.72 10.83
CA ARG A 60 -3.42 -10.88 10.57
C ARG A 60 -2.70 -11.92 9.71
N THR A 61 -2.78 -13.16 10.14
CA THR A 61 -2.17 -14.31 9.47
C THR A 61 -3.19 -15.41 9.27
N ARG A 62 -3.02 -16.16 8.18
CA ARG A 62 -3.78 -17.39 7.92
C ARG A 62 -3.25 -18.53 8.80
N ASP A 63 -3.93 -19.68 8.79
CA ASP A 63 -3.54 -20.88 9.54
C ASP A 63 -2.12 -21.37 9.20
N ASP A 64 -1.62 -21.07 7.99
CA ASP A 64 -0.25 -21.40 7.57
C ASP A 64 0.82 -20.39 8.03
N GLY A 65 0.46 -19.45 8.90
CA GLY A 65 1.35 -18.44 9.48
C GLY A 65 1.76 -17.32 8.52
N LEU A 66 1.25 -17.31 7.28
CA LEU A 66 1.55 -16.25 6.31
C LEU A 66 0.52 -15.11 6.42
N PRO A 67 0.89 -13.86 6.04
CA PRO A 67 -0.03 -12.74 6.04
C PRO A 67 -1.32 -13.02 5.25
N GLU A 68 -2.45 -12.47 5.73
CA GLU A 68 -3.72 -12.51 5.01
C GLU A 68 -3.71 -11.68 3.73
N ASP A 69 -3.06 -10.51 3.74
CA ASP A 69 -2.93 -9.69 2.53
C ASP A 69 -2.11 -10.41 1.45
N PRO A 70 -2.64 -10.54 0.22
CA PRO A 70 -1.95 -11.24 -0.86
C PRO A 70 -0.58 -10.68 -1.20
N TRP A 71 -0.40 -9.37 -1.16
CA TRP A 71 0.84 -8.75 -1.59
C TRP A 71 1.93 -8.85 -0.52
N LEU A 72 1.60 -8.61 0.75
CA LEU A 72 2.49 -8.90 1.87
C LEU A 72 2.89 -10.38 1.90
N ARG A 73 1.96 -11.28 1.61
CA ARG A 73 2.24 -12.71 1.55
C ARG A 73 3.25 -13.09 0.47
N VAL A 74 3.21 -12.47 -0.71
CA VAL A 74 4.24 -12.71 -1.74
C VAL A 74 5.63 -12.30 -1.23
N HIS A 75 5.73 -11.16 -0.56
CA HIS A 75 7.00 -10.73 0.03
C HIS A 75 7.50 -11.73 1.09
N VAL A 76 6.65 -12.11 2.05
CA VAL A 76 7.03 -13.02 3.14
C VAL A 76 7.43 -14.40 2.62
N ARG A 77 6.70 -14.95 1.64
CA ARG A 77 7.08 -16.22 0.98
C ARG A 77 8.46 -16.18 0.32
N LEU A 78 8.92 -15.00 -0.09
CA LEU A 78 10.23 -14.82 -0.70
C LEU A 78 11.34 -14.48 0.32
N GLY A 79 11.06 -14.59 1.62
CA GLY A 79 11.99 -14.31 2.71
C GLY A 79 11.96 -12.86 3.20
N GLY A 80 10.97 -12.07 2.76
CA GLY A 80 10.76 -10.72 3.23
C GLY A 80 10.20 -10.67 4.66
N ARG A 81 10.66 -9.73 5.47
CA ARG A 81 10.16 -9.48 6.82
C ARG A 81 9.44 -8.13 6.87
N VAL A 82 8.21 -8.13 7.38
CA VAL A 82 7.51 -6.88 7.72
C VAL A 82 8.27 -6.18 8.84
N VAL A 83 8.68 -4.94 8.61
CA VAL A 83 9.48 -4.14 9.56
C VAL A 83 8.59 -3.25 10.40
N ARG A 84 7.78 -2.40 9.75
CA ARG A 84 6.91 -1.44 10.42
C ARG A 84 5.87 -0.86 9.46
N VAL A 85 4.73 -0.44 9.99
CA VAL A 85 3.81 0.47 9.29
C VAL A 85 4.43 1.87 9.17
N CYS A 86 4.37 2.45 7.98
CA CYS A 86 4.62 3.87 7.73
C CYS A 86 3.27 4.58 7.67
N PRO A 87 2.86 5.33 8.71
CA PRO A 87 1.50 5.88 8.81
C PRO A 87 1.25 7.04 7.83
N VAL A 88 2.31 7.74 7.42
CA VAL A 88 2.27 8.89 6.50
C VAL A 88 3.23 8.59 5.36
N SER A 89 2.84 7.67 4.48
CA SER A 89 3.69 7.26 3.36
C SER A 89 3.49 8.12 2.12
N MET A 90 2.27 8.61 1.91
CA MET A 90 1.94 9.54 0.83
C MET A 90 0.83 10.45 1.32
N THR A 91 0.97 11.75 1.08
CA THR A 91 -0.04 12.76 1.43
C THR A 91 -0.47 13.46 0.16
N ILE A 92 -1.77 13.41 -0.12
CA ILE A 92 -2.39 14.05 -1.28
C ILE A 92 -3.34 15.13 -0.74
N PRO A 93 -2.89 16.40 -0.66
CA PRO A 93 -3.79 17.51 -0.41
C PRO A 93 -4.45 17.96 -1.72
N GLY A 94 -5.64 18.56 -1.61
CA GLY A 94 -6.32 19.19 -2.73
C GLY A 94 -7.56 19.95 -2.26
N THR A 95 -8.06 20.83 -3.13
CA THR A 95 -9.35 21.50 -2.95
C THR A 95 -10.50 20.52 -3.10
N LEU A 96 -11.71 20.86 -2.61
CA LEU A 96 -12.87 20.00 -2.85
C LEU A 96 -13.20 19.86 -4.35
N ALA A 97 -12.93 20.90 -5.15
CA ALA A 97 -13.10 20.86 -6.59
C ALA A 97 -12.20 19.80 -7.25
N GLU A 98 -10.89 19.81 -6.95
CA GLU A 98 -9.93 18.82 -7.45
C GLU A 98 -10.32 17.40 -7.02
N TRP A 99 -10.68 17.22 -5.76
CA TRP A 99 -11.10 15.91 -5.26
C TRP A 99 -12.38 15.40 -5.92
N ARG A 100 -13.36 16.26 -6.17
CA ARG A 100 -14.58 15.93 -6.94
C ARG A 100 -14.24 15.54 -8.37
N GLU A 101 -13.30 16.23 -9.01
CA GLU A 101 -12.81 15.88 -10.34
C GLU A 101 -12.13 14.51 -10.37
N TRP A 102 -11.25 14.24 -9.40
CA TRP A 102 -10.49 12.98 -9.36
C TRP A 102 -11.36 11.76 -9.00
N THR A 103 -12.37 11.95 -8.15
CA THR A 103 -13.11 10.83 -7.55
C THR A 103 -14.54 10.69 -8.05
N GLY A 104 -15.12 11.77 -8.60
CA GLY A 104 -16.55 11.86 -8.90
C GLY A 104 -17.46 11.88 -7.68
N LEU A 105 -16.90 11.97 -6.47
CA LEU A 105 -17.65 11.97 -5.21
C LEU A 105 -18.03 13.40 -4.81
N PRO A 106 -19.19 13.60 -4.14
CA PRO A 106 -19.65 14.94 -3.77
C PRO A 106 -18.76 15.61 -2.72
N LEU A 107 -18.32 14.89 -1.69
CA LEU A 107 -17.44 15.40 -0.62
C LEU A 107 -17.94 16.70 0.05
N ASP A 108 -19.27 16.84 0.19
CA ASP A 108 -19.90 18.08 0.68
C ASP A 108 -19.88 18.25 2.20
N ARG A 109 -19.49 17.21 2.94
CA ARG A 109 -19.52 17.18 4.40
C ARG A 109 -18.13 17.00 4.97
N SER A 110 -17.78 17.85 5.94
CA SER A 110 -16.57 17.67 6.73
C SER A 110 -16.58 16.32 7.47
N GLY A 111 -15.40 15.72 7.59
CA GLY A 111 -15.17 14.43 8.23
C GLY A 111 -14.53 13.38 7.32
N PRO A 112 -14.43 12.13 7.79
CA PRO A 112 -13.89 11.04 6.99
C PRO A 112 -14.85 10.68 5.84
N ALA A 113 -14.31 10.60 4.63
CA ALA A 113 -15.03 10.13 3.44
C ALA A 113 -14.34 8.89 2.86
N GLU A 114 -15.13 7.88 2.51
CA GLU A 114 -14.61 6.71 1.80
C GLU A 114 -14.45 7.03 0.32
N VAL A 115 -13.24 6.80 -0.19
CA VAL A 115 -12.91 6.93 -1.61
C VAL A 115 -12.55 5.55 -2.14
N PRO A 116 -13.17 5.07 -3.23
CA PRO A 116 -12.85 3.76 -3.81
C PRO A 116 -11.35 3.58 -4.03
N GLY A 117 -10.80 2.49 -3.51
CA GLY A 117 -9.38 2.14 -3.63
C GLY A 117 -8.45 2.83 -2.62
N ALA A 118 -8.91 3.82 -1.85
CA ALA A 118 -8.14 4.38 -0.74
C ALA A 118 -8.00 3.36 0.40
N LEU A 119 -6.85 3.35 1.07
CA LEU A 119 -6.57 2.40 2.16
C LEU A 119 -7.17 2.83 3.50
N VAL A 120 -7.44 4.13 3.64
CA VAL A 120 -8.05 4.77 4.81
C VAL A 120 -8.97 5.90 4.31
N PRO A 121 -9.91 6.39 5.13
CA PRO A 121 -10.77 7.50 4.73
C PRO A 121 -9.96 8.77 4.41
N VAL A 122 -10.44 9.53 3.42
CA VAL A 122 -9.97 10.88 3.12
C VAL A 122 -10.56 11.84 4.13
N HIS A 123 -9.76 12.76 4.67
CA HIS A 123 -10.27 13.80 5.55
C HIS A 123 -10.80 14.97 4.74
N VAL A 124 -12.09 15.24 4.82
CA VAL A 124 -12.76 16.36 4.15
C VAL A 124 -12.96 17.49 5.14
N SER A 125 -12.70 18.73 4.71
CA SER A 125 -12.97 19.96 5.44
C SER A 125 -13.71 20.95 4.53
N ALA A 126 -15.04 20.99 4.66
CA ALA A 126 -15.88 21.94 3.93
C ALA A 126 -15.63 23.39 4.35
N GLU A 127 -15.28 23.61 5.61
CA GLU A 127 -14.94 24.93 6.15
C GLU A 127 -13.71 25.55 5.46
N HIS A 128 -12.74 24.73 5.08
CA HIS A 128 -11.46 25.17 4.51
C HIS A 128 -11.36 24.89 3.00
N ASP A 129 -12.45 24.47 2.35
CA ASP A 129 -12.50 24.03 0.95
C ASP A 129 -11.37 23.04 0.59
N ALA A 130 -11.12 22.06 1.46
CA ALA A 130 -9.99 21.15 1.31
C ALA A 130 -10.34 19.70 1.65
N ALA A 131 -9.65 18.77 0.99
CA ALA A 131 -9.59 17.38 1.42
C ALA A 131 -8.14 16.87 1.36
N VAL A 132 -7.79 16.01 2.31
CA VAL A 132 -6.44 15.46 2.46
C VAL A 132 -6.53 13.96 2.65
N TYR A 133 -5.85 13.23 1.78
CA TYR A 133 -5.63 11.80 1.93
C TYR A 133 -4.22 11.54 2.46
N VAL A 134 -4.13 10.79 3.55
CA VAL A 134 -2.86 10.37 4.14
C VAL A 134 -2.78 8.85 4.08
N GLU A 135 -2.07 8.33 3.07
CA GLU A 135 -1.96 6.90 2.83
C GLU A 135 -0.89 6.25 3.73
N PRO A 136 -1.24 5.19 4.48
CA PRO A 136 -0.27 4.36 5.14
C PRO A 136 0.31 3.30 4.18
N ASN A 137 1.58 2.93 4.36
CA ASN A 137 2.22 1.77 3.72
C ASN A 137 2.92 0.89 4.76
N VAL A 138 3.50 -0.21 4.31
CA VAL A 138 4.19 -1.18 5.16
C VAL A 138 5.62 -1.39 4.66
N TRP A 139 6.63 -1.10 5.49
CA TRP A 139 8.00 -1.41 5.14
C TRP A 139 8.26 -2.90 5.24
N VAL A 140 8.78 -3.48 4.15
CA VAL A 140 9.22 -4.87 4.10
C VAL A 140 10.70 -4.92 3.73
N HIS A 141 11.47 -5.67 4.51
CA HIS A 141 12.90 -5.87 4.31
C HIS A 141 13.17 -7.26 3.75
N HIS A 142 13.97 -7.33 2.70
CA HIS A 142 14.55 -8.56 2.17
C HIS A 142 16.05 -8.52 2.40
N ARG A 143 16.57 -9.50 3.14
CA ARG A 143 17.99 -9.83 3.08
C ARG A 143 18.26 -10.54 1.76
N LEU A 144 19.28 -10.07 1.06
CA LEU A 144 19.74 -10.59 -0.22
C LEU A 144 20.93 -11.52 0.00
#